data_AF-A0A2R6CJV2-F1
#
_entry.id   AF-A0A2R6CJV2-F1
#
_cell.length_a   1.000
_cell.length_b   1.000
_cell.length_c   1.000
_cell.angle_alpha   90.00
_cell.angle_beta   90.00
_cell.angle_gamma   90.00
#
_symmetry.space_group_name_H-M   'P 1'
#
loop_
_entity.id
_entity.type
_entity.pdbx_description
1 polymer ?
#
loop_
_entity_poly.entity_id
_entity_poly.type
_entity_poly.pdbx_seq_one_letter_code
_entity_poly.pdbx_strand_id
1 'polypeptide(L)'
;MGYRCPVCGDPQADGVHLANHLAFTALVRDGDHESWLEDNVPDWEERGEEGLAAAVTDLAESAEYPQVFEDTTGEGGRENEHESEGGNEPSADNGTGEESASETGTEADERSE
;
A
#
# COMPACT_ATOMS: atom_id res chain seq x y z
N MET A 1 -16.68 -3.29 -6.30
CA MET A 1 -17.15 -4.53 -5.64
C MET A 1 -16.12 -5.59 -5.94
N GLY A 2 -15.71 -6.36 -4.92
CA GLY A 2 -14.59 -7.28 -5.03
C GLY A 2 -14.91 -8.54 -5.81
N TYR A 3 -13.87 -9.18 -6.34
CA TYR A 3 -13.96 -10.43 -7.08
C TYR A 3 -12.81 -11.35 -6.68
N ARG A 4 -13.03 -12.66 -6.66
CA ARG A 4 -11.93 -13.62 -6.52
C ARG A 4 -11.38 -14.00 -7.88
N CYS A 5 -10.06 -14.09 -7.98
CA CYS A 5 -9.43 -14.70 -9.14
C CYS A 5 -9.89 -16.16 -9.28
N PRO A 6 -10.42 -16.57 -10.44
CA PRO A 6 -10.94 -17.93 -10.65
C PRO A 6 -9.84 -19.00 -10.65
N VAL A 7 -8.58 -18.60 -10.82
CA VAL A 7 -7.43 -19.51 -10.93
C VAL A 7 -6.76 -19.73 -9.57
N CYS A 8 -6.39 -18.65 -8.87
CA CYS A 8 -5.67 -18.73 -7.59
C CYS A 8 -6.55 -18.45 -6.36
N GLY A 9 -7.78 -17.99 -6.55
CA GLY A 9 -8.72 -17.67 -5.47
C GLY A 9 -8.44 -16.35 -4.74
N ASP A 10 -7.40 -15.61 -5.14
CA ASP A 10 -6.96 -14.38 -4.46
C ASP A 10 -8.01 -13.27 -4.62
N PRO A 11 -8.41 -12.59 -3.53
CA PRO A 11 -9.42 -11.55 -3.60
C PRO A 11 -8.85 -10.28 -4.24
N GLN A 12 -9.62 -9.68 -5.13
CA GLN A 12 -9.30 -8.46 -5.86
C GLN A 12 -10.32 -7.38 -5.51
N ALA A 13 -9.84 -6.14 -5.36
CA ALA A 13 -10.66 -5.02 -4.89
C ALA A 13 -11.83 -4.72 -5.83
N ASP A 14 -11.60 -4.77 -7.15
CA ASP A 14 -12.58 -4.47 -8.19
C ASP A 14 -12.25 -5.23 -9.50
N GLY A 15 -13.17 -5.17 -10.47
CA GLY A 15 -13.01 -5.85 -11.76
C GLY A 15 -11.76 -5.47 -12.54
N VAL A 16 -11.33 -4.21 -12.47
CA VAL A 16 -10.08 -3.75 -13.09
C VAL A 16 -8.85 -4.36 -12.41
N HIS A 17 -8.86 -4.48 -11.07
CA HIS A 17 -7.78 -5.15 -10.35
C HIS A 17 -7.72 -6.64 -10.68
N LEU A 18 -8.89 -7.29 -10.84
CA LEU A 18 -8.96 -8.67 -11.31
C LEU A 18 -8.38 -8.82 -12.73
N ALA A 19 -8.77 -7.96 -13.66
CA ALA A 19 -8.26 -7.98 -15.03
C ALA A 19 -6.74 -7.80 -15.07
N ASN A 20 -6.22 -6.82 -14.33
CA ASN A 20 -4.78 -6.58 -14.24
C ASN A 20 -4.04 -7.76 -13.59
N HIS A 21 -4.57 -8.32 -12.50
CA HIS A 21 -3.99 -9.50 -11.86
C HIS A 21 -3.86 -10.67 -12.84
N LEU A 22 -4.94 -10.98 -13.59
CA LEU A 22 -4.94 -12.05 -14.59
C LEU A 22 -3.95 -11.77 -15.72
N ALA A 23 -4.03 -10.59 -16.35
CA ALA A 23 -3.19 -10.24 -17.50
C ALA A 23 -1.70 -10.21 -17.13
N PHE A 24 -1.31 -9.55 -16.04
CA PHE A 24 0.11 -9.52 -15.63
C PHE A 24 0.62 -10.90 -15.20
N THR A 25 -0.21 -11.70 -14.53
CA THR A 25 0.21 -13.04 -14.12
C THR A 25 0.38 -13.97 -15.32
N ALA A 26 -0.53 -13.89 -16.31
CA ALA A 26 -0.37 -14.59 -17.58
C ALA A 26 0.93 -14.17 -18.28
N LEU A 27 1.18 -12.87 -18.47
CA LEU A 27 2.37 -12.37 -19.18
C LEU A 27 3.71 -12.67 -18.48
N VAL A 28 3.75 -12.68 -17.15
CA VAL A 28 5.01 -12.79 -16.39
C VAL A 28 5.30 -14.22 -15.95
N ARG A 29 4.26 -14.96 -15.57
CA ARG A 29 4.41 -16.30 -14.97
C ARG A 29 4.00 -17.41 -15.91
N ASP A 30 3.19 -17.10 -16.92
CA ASP A 30 2.66 -18.09 -17.86
C ASP A 30 1.85 -19.18 -17.12
N GLY A 31 1.25 -20.12 -17.86
CA GLY A 31 0.58 -21.28 -17.27
C GLY A 31 -0.91 -21.08 -16.94
N ASP A 32 -1.36 -21.52 -15.76
CA ASP A 32 -2.80 -21.67 -15.44
C ASP A 32 -3.63 -20.37 -15.65
N HIS A 33 -3.02 -19.20 -15.41
CA HIS A 33 -3.69 -17.91 -15.63
C HIS A 33 -3.80 -17.56 -17.12
N GLU A 34 -2.78 -17.88 -17.90
CA GLU A 34 -2.80 -17.70 -19.36
C GLU A 34 -3.77 -18.68 -20.01
N SER A 35 -3.67 -19.98 -19.70
CA SER A 35 -4.58 -20.99 -20.25
C SER A 35 -6.04 -20.71 -19.92
N TRP A 36 -6.32 -20.18 -18.72
CA TRP A 36 -7.68 -19.76 -18.36
C TRP A 36 -8.16 -18.58 -19.22
N LEU A 37 -7.29 -17.58 -19.45
CA LEU A 37 -7.60 -16.44 -20.31
C LEU A 37 -7.78 -16.86 -21.77
N GLU A 38 -6.93 -17.73 -22.31
CA GLU A 38 -7.07 -18.22 -23.70
C GLU A 38 -8.38 -18.99 -23.92
N ASP A 39 -8.83 -19.79 -22.95
CA ASP A 39 -10.06 -20.57 -23.03
C ASP A 39 -11.33 -19.70 -22.89
N ASN A 40 -11.30 -18.73 -21.97
CA ASN A 40 -12.48 -17.95 -21.60
C ASN A 40 -12.60 -16.62 -22.34
N VAL A 41 -11.46 -15.99 -22.65
CA VAL A 41 -11.36 -14.67 -23.29
C VAL A 41 -10.21 -14.70 -24.31
N PRO A 42 -10.35 -15.40 -25.45
CA PRO A 42 -9.27 -15.61 -26.42
C PRO A 42 -8.68 -14.33 -27.03
N ASP A 43 -9.37 -13.20 -26.88
CA ASP A 43 -9.01 -11.87 -27.36
C ASP A 43 -8.46 -10.98 -26.21
N TRP A 44 -8.06 -11.57 -25.09
CA TRP A 44 -7.68 -10.83 -23.88
C TRP A 44 -6.48 -9.91 -24.08
N GLU A 45 -5.53 -10.29 -24.93
CA GLU A 45 -4.32 -9.52 -25.24
C GLU A 45 -4.62 -8.20 -25.98
N GLU A 46 -5.70 -8.19 -26.76
CA GLU A 46 -6.14 -7.04 -27.55
C GLU A 46 -7.03 -6.09 -26.74
N ARG A 47 -7.46 -6.51 -25.55
CA ARG A 47 -8.34 -5.75 -24.67
C ARG A 47 -7.55 -4.89 -23.70
N GLY A 48 -8.02 -3.67 -23.53
CA GLY A 48 -7.61 -2.83 -22.41
C GLY A 48 -8.19 -3.32 -21.09
N GLU A 49 -7.63 -2.81 -19.99
CA GLU A 49 -8.01 -3.11 -18.60
C GLU A 49 -9.53 -3.11 -18.36
N GLU A 50 -10.27 -2.09 -18.81
CA GLU A 50 -11.72 -2.01 -18.62
C GLU A 50 -12.50 -3.04 -19.46
N GLY A 51 -12.05 -3.27 -20.71
CA GLY A 51 -12.67 -4.23 -21.62
C GLY A 51 -12.45 -5.67 -21.20
N LEU A 52 -11.29 -5.94 -20.59
CA LEU A 52 -10.98 -7.22 -19.98
C LEU A 52 -11.77 -7.39 -18.67
N ALA A 53 -11.81 -6.36 -17.83
CA ALA A 53 -12.60 -6.35 -16.58
C ALA A 53 -14.04 -6.76 -16.82
N ALA A 54 -14.72 -6.13 -17.80
CA ALA A 54 -16.11 -6.46 -18.12
C ALA A 54 -16.31 -7.94 -18.50
N ALA A 55 -15.34 -8.54 -19.20
CA ALA A 55 -15.41 -9.95 -19.59
C ALA A 55 -15.15 -10.89 -18.41
N VAL A 56 -14.13 -10.61 -17.59
CA VAL A 56 -13.73 -11.51 -16.49
C VAL A 56 -14.66 -11.40 -15.29
N THR A 57 -15.32 -10.26 -15.06
CA THR A 57 -16.27 -10.10 -13.94
C THR A 57 -17.56 -10.90 -14.12
N ASP A 58 -17.95 -11.21 -15.36
CA ASP A 58 -19.12 -12.07 -15.62
C ASP A 58 -18.83 -13.54 -15.30
N LEU A 59 -17.55 -13.93 -15.40
CA LEU A 59 -17.06 -15.29 -15.18
C LEU A 59 -16.53 -15.52 -13.75
N ALA A 60 -16.19 -14.46 -13.03
CA ALA A 60 -15.61 -14.52 -11.68
C ALA A 60 -16.68 -14.43 -10.59
N GLU A 61 -16.45 -15.16 -9.49
CA GLU A 61 -17.33 -15.06 -8.31
C GLU A 61 -17.16 -13.70 -7.63
N SER A 62 -18.28 -13.00 -7.42
CA SER A 62 -18.32 -11.77 -6.63
C SER A 62 -17.92 -12.07 -5.18
N ALA A 63 -16.91 -11.36 -4.67
CA ALA A 63 -16.39 -11.54 -3.33
C ALA A 63 -16.52 -10.24 -2.52
N GLU A 64 -16.98 -10.38 -1.28
CA GLU A 64 -16.98 -9.28 -0.34
C GLU A 64 -15.56 -9.10 0.19
N TYR A 65 -14.94 -7.96 -0.13
CA TYR A 65 -13.59 -7.66 0.31
C TYR A 65 -13.67 -7.11 1.73
N PRO A 66 -13.14 -7.80 2.76
CA PRO A 66 -13.10 -7.25 4.11
C PRO A 66 -12.22 -5.99 4.03
N GLN A 67 -12.83 -4.82 4.21
CA GLN A 67 -12.11 -3.57 4.41
C GLN A 67 -11.41 -3.67 5.77
N VAL A 68 -10.26 -4.36 5.81
CA VAL A 68 -9.36 -4.31 6.95
C VAL A 68 -8.69 -2.95 6.88
N PHE A 69 -9.29 -1.97 7.57
CA PHE A 69 -8.54 -0.79 7.96
C PHE A 69 -7.37 -1.32 8.78
N GLU A 70 -6.18 -1.26 8.22
CA GLU A 70 -4.97 -1.42 9.01
C GLU A 70 -5.05 -0.35 10.10
N ASP A 71 -5.37 -0.77 11.33
CA ASP A 71 -5.37 0.03 12.55
C ASP A 71 -3.93 0.44 12.86
N THR A 72 -3.32 1.24 11.98
CA THR A 72 -1.98 1.80 12.15
C THR A 72 -2.03 3.17 12.83
N THR A 73 -3.17 3.55 13.39
CA THR A 73 -3.31 4.72 14.27
C THR A 73 -4.02 4.33 15.58
N GLY A 74 -3.46 3.33 16.26
CA GLY A 74 -3.79 2.94 17.63
C GLY A 74 -2.72 3.37 18.64
N GLU A 75 -2.04 4.51 18.44
CA GLU A 75 -1.14 5.09 19.43
C GLU A 75 -1.67 6.46 19.88
N GLY A 76 -2.19 6.53 21.12
CA GLY A 76 -2.60 7.81 21.72
C GLY A 76 -3.65 7.77 22.84
N GLY A 77 -4.02 6.60 23.38
CA GLY A 77 -5.09 6.52 24.38
C GLY A 77 -4.84 5.53 25.51
N ARG A 78 -3.67 5.57 26.15
CA ARG A 78 -3.43 4.90 27.43
C ARG A 78 -2.76 5.85 28.42
N GLU A 79 -3.56 6.61 29.14
CA GLU A 79 -3.22 7.01 30.50
C GLU A 79 -4.46 6.79 31.38
N ASN A 80 -4.48 5.65 32.05
CA ASN A 80 -5.31 5.47 33.23
C ASN A 80 -4.36 5.28 34.42
N GLU A 81 -4.53 6.17 35.39
CA GLU A 81 -4.17 6.05 36.80
C GLU A 81 -2.70 6.16 37.22
N HIS A 82 -2.31 7.37 37.61
CA HIS A 82 -1.52 7.55 38.83
C HIS A 82 -2.16 8.64 39.71
N GLU A 83 -2.74 8.17 40.80
CA GLU A 83 -2.82 8.75 42.15
C GLU A 83 -2.97 10.27 42.31
N SER A 84 -4.08 10.65 42.94
CA SER A 84 -4.35 12.01 43.41
C SER A 84 -3.62 12.25 44.74
N GLU A 85 -2.65 13.18 44.78
CA GLU A 85 -2.35 13.94 46.02
C GLU A 85 -1.50 15.20 45.76
N GLY A 86 -1.98 16.35 46.27
CA GLY A 86 -1.15 17.42 46.85
C GLY A 86 -0.35 18.32 45.89
N GLY A 87 -0.84 19.55 45.66
CA GLY A 87 -0.20 20.52 44.77
C GLY A 87 1.02 21.27 45.31
N ASN A 88 1.66 22.05 44.43
CA ASN A 88 2.25 23.36 44.71
C ASN A 88 2.61 24.07 43.39
N GLU A 89 2.61 25.40 43.44
CA GLU A 89 2.70 26.42 42.40
C GLU A 89 4.01 26.46 41.57
N PRO A 90 4.07 27.26 40.47
CA PRO A 90 5.21 27.30 39.55
C PRO A 90 6.29 28.30 39.97
N SER A 91 7.57 27.91 39.94
CA SER A 91 8.69 28.86 39.81
C SER A 91 10.07 28.20 39.67
N ALA A 92 10.99 28.99 39.10
CA ALA A 92 12.44 28.86 38.98
C ALA A 92 12.97 28.07 37.76
N ASP A 93 13.61 28.67 36.74
CA ASP A 93 14.76 29.60 36.70
C ASP A 93 16.14 28.88 36.69
N ASN A 94 16.98 29.31 35.75
CA ASN A 94 18.39 28.96 35.47
C ASN A 94 18.65 27.62 34.75
N GLY A 95 19.51 27.50 33.74
CA GLY A 95 20.50 28.38 33.12
C GLY A 95 21.26 27.53 32.08
N THR A 96 21.52 28.05 30.88
CA THR A 96 22.83 28.54 30.42
C THR A 96 23.80 27.47 29.88
N GLY A 97 24.35 27.76 28.70
CA GLY A 97 25.53 27.14 28.10
C GLY A 97 25.22 25.96 27.18
N GLU A 98 25.75 25.84 25.96
CA GLU A 98 26.71 26.66 25.25
C GLU A 98 26.70 26.19 23.79
N GLU A 99 26.85 27.15 22.89
CA GLU A 99 27.14 27.01 21.48
C GLU A 99 28.42 26.18 21.19
N SER A 100 28.38 25.33 20.17
CA SER A 100 29.59 24.95 19.43
C SER A 100 29.28 24.74 17.95
N ALA A 101 29.65 25.79 17.21
CA ALA A 101 30.22 25.83 15.86
C ALA A 101 30.96 24.53 15.47
N SER A 102 31.24 24.17 14.22
CA SER A 102 31.04 24.70 12.87
C SER A 102 31.94 23.81 12.03
N GLU A 103 31.45 23.04 11.06
CA GLU A 103 32.34 22.42 10.07
C GLU A 103 31.71 22.43 8.69
N THR A 104 31.81 23.59 8.03
CA THR A 104 31.84 23.70 6.58
C THR A 104 33.26 23.38 6.09
N GLY A 105 33.37 22.34 5.28
CA GLY A 105 34.53 22.00 4.45
C GLY A 105 34.07 20.91 3.48
N THR A 106 34.47 20.83 2.23
CA THR A 106 35.56 21.49 1.52
C THR A 106 35.22 21.48 0.03
N GLU A 107 35.79 22.45 -0.65
CA GLU A 107 35.78 22.69 -2.08
C GLU A 107 36.27 21.46 -2.88
N ALA A 108 35.64 21.20 -4.03
CA ALA A 108 36.23 20.41 -5.11
C ALA A 108 36.27 21.29 -6.37
N ASP A 109 37.45 21.86 -6.56
CA ASP A 109 37.98 22.47 -7.76
C ASP A 109 38.18 21.43 -8.88
N GLU A 110 38.36 21.93 -10.11
CA GLU A 110 38.75 21.25 -11.36
C GLU A 110 37.61 20.70 -12.25
N ARG A 111 37.59 20.82 -13.59
CA ARG A 111 38.32 21.53 -14.66
C ARG A 111 37.74 20.97 -15.98
N SER A 112 37.74 21.75 -17.09
CA SER A 112 37.52 21.34 -18.50
C SER A 112 36.04 21.25 -18.94
N GLU A 113 35.56 21.87 -20.03
CA GLU A 113 36.12 22.43 -21.29
C GLU A 113 35.29 23.62 -21.79
#